data_AF-A0A495JRZ4-F1
#
_entry.id   AF-A0A495JRZ4-F1
#
_cell.length_a   1.000
_cell.length_b   1.000
_cell.length_c   1.000
_cell.angle_alpha   90.00
_cell.angle_beta   90.00
_cell.angle_gamma   90.00
#
_symmetry.space_group_name_H-M   'P 1'
#
loop_
_entity.id
_entity.type
_entity.pdbx_description
1 polymer ?
#
loop_
_entity_poly.entity_id
_entity_poly.type
_entity_poly.pdbx_seq_one_letter_code
_entity_poly.pdbx_strand_id
1 'polypeptide(L)'
;MRTGTASGLVVVDIDPRNGGDTAMRNLIVAGLLPATAHVVTGSGGRHLYYQHPGTPIPCSQGKPGMGLGPGIDVKADGGYVVLPPSVHPATGRRYRWIPGRQVEEMPPALVQACQPAVPAPPPTPAAPISTREVGGISHPDRLLAAHLDAITRAPEGTRRTTLYGAARGVARMVAADAIDQADAINALTTAGRKAEQTERDIRAAIRDGFRAEGLTA
;
A
#
# COMPACT_ATOMS: atom_id res chain seq x y z
N MET A 1 -10.91 -25.63 8.65
CA MET A 1 -9.58 -26.11 9.07
C MET A 1 -8.75 -24.90 9.46
N ARG A 2 -8.09 -24.90 10.61
CA ARG A 2 -7.13 -23.84 10.97
C ARG A 2 -5.92 -23.90 10.05
N THR A 3 -5.39 -22.75 9.63
CA THR A 3 -4.16 -22.63 8.84
C THR A 3 -2.98 -22.25 9.73
N GLY A 4 -1.78 -22.22 9.15
CA GLY A 4 -0.53 -21.88 9.81
C GLY A 4 0.15 -23.07 10.47
N THR A 5 0.97 -22.77 11.47
CA THR A 5 1.73 -23.73 12.28
C THR A 5 0.86 -24.85 12.83
N ALA A 6 -0.39 -24.55 13.21
CA ALA A 6 -1.32 -25.52 13.78
C ALA A 6 -1.71 -26.67 12.82
N SER A 7 -1.65 -26.47 11.51
CA SER A 7 -1.92 -27.51 10.51
C SER A 7 -0.72 -27.81 9.61
N GLY A 8 0.38 -27.07 9.75
CA GLY A 8 1.52 -27.15 8.84
C GLY A 8 1.21 -26.65 7.43
N LEU A 9 0.16 -25.84 7.24
CA LEU A 9 -0.30 -25.40 5.92
C LEU A 9 -0.52 -23.89 5.83
N VAL A 10 -0.04 -23.28 4.74
CA VAL A 10 -0.44 -21.94 4.28
C VAL A 10 -1.36 -22.10 3.08
N VAL A 11 -2.42 -21.30 3.02
CA VAL A 11 -3.37 -21.32 1.91
C VAL A 11 -3.41 -19.97 1.21
N VAL A 12 -3.18 -19.97 -0.11
CA VAL A 12 -3.42 -18.83 -0.98
C VAL A 12 -4.84 -18.97 -1.54
N ASP A 13 -5.75 -18.09 -1.11
CA ASP A 13 -7.16 -18.10 -1.48
C ASP A 13 -7.44 -17.04 -2.55
N ILE A 14 -7.91 -17.49 -3.71
CA ILE A 14 -8.04 -16.70 -4.93
C ILE A 14 -9.53 -16.53 -5.23
N ASP A 15 -10.01 -15.28 -5.16
CA ASP A 15 -11.36 -14.89 -5.53
C ASP A 15 -11.40 -14.19 -6.90
N PRO A 16 -11.90 -14.84 -7.96
CA PRO A 16 -11.96 -14.26 -9.30
C PRO A 16 -12.83 -13.00 -9.36
N ARG A 17 -13.82 -12.86 -8.47
CA ARG A 17 -14.74 -11.70 -8.45
C ARG A 17 -14.02 -10.41 -8.05
N ASN A 18 -12.88 -10.52 -7.39
CA ASN A 18 -12.07 -9.41 -6.90
C ASN A 18 -10.76 -9.25 -7.69
N GLY A 19 -10.69 -9.80 -8.91
CA GLY A 19 -9.50 -9.71 -9.77
C GLY A 19 -8.45 -10.80 -9.52
N GLY A 20 -8.76 -11.80 -8.68
CA GLY A 20 -7.83 -12.87 -8.30
C GLY A 20 -7.28 -13.67 -9.48
N ASP A 21 -8.05 -13.87 -10.55
CA ASP A 21 -7.57 -14.60 -11.74
C ASP A 21 -6.44 -13.86 -12.47
N THR A 22 -6.55 -12.53 -12.59
CA THR A 22 -5.51 -11.72 -13.22
C THR A 22 -4.27 -11.65 -12.33
N ALA A 23 -4.45 -11.43 -11.03
CA ALA A 23 -3.37 -11.41 -10.07
C ALA A 23 -2.64 -12.78 -10.02
N MET A 24 -3.38 -13.89 -10.02
CA MET A 24 -2.82 -15.24 -10.04
C MET A 24 -1.96 -15.46 -11.28
N ARG A 25 -2.42 -15.08 -12.48
CA ARG A 25 -1.64 -15.21 -13.71
C ARG A 25 -0.32 -14.44 -13.63
N ASN A 26 -0.35 -13.21 -13.11
CA ASN A 26 0.85 -12.39 -12.96
C ASN A 26 1.85 -13.04 -12.01
N LEU A 27 1.38 -13.61 -10.88
CA LEU A 27 2.23 -14.31 -9.93
C LEU A 27 2.81 -15.61 -10.50
N ILE A 28 2.05 -16.34 -11.32
CA ILE A 28 2.56 -17.54 -12.02
C ILE A 28 3.67 -17.14 -13.00
N VAL A 29 3.46 -16.10 -13.80
CA VAL A 29 4.47 -15.59 -14.74
C VAL A 29 5.72 -15.11 -14.01
N ALA A 30 5.56 -14.52 -12.82
CA ALA A 30 6.65 -14.12 -11.94
C ALA A 30 7.32 -15.30 -11.19
N GLY A 31 6.84 -16.53 -11.36
CA GLY A 31 7.38 -17.72 -10.67
C GLY A 31 7.04 -17.82 -9.18
N LEU A 32 6.08 -17.03 -8.69
CA LEU A 32 5.71 -16.96 -7.27
C LEU A 32 4.67 -17.99 -6.84
N LEU A 33 3.88 -18.52 -7.78
CA LEU A 33 2.83 -19.51 -7.51
C LEU A 33 3.06 -20.81 -8.30
N PRO A 34 4.03 -21.65 -7.89
CA PRO A 34 4.16 -22.98 -8.47
C PRO A 34 2.91 -23.80 -8.17
N ALA A 35 2.60 -24.72 -9.08
CA ALA A 35 1.40 -25.52 -8.99
C ALA A 35 1.47 -26.50 -7.81
N THR A 36 0.43 -26.51 -6.97
CA THR A 36 0.33 -27.34 -5.77
C THR A 36 -1.07 -27.97 -5.65
N ALA A 37 -1.29 -28.81 -4.65
CA ALA A 37 -2.61 -29.31 -4.26
C ALA A 37 -3.57 -28.13 -4.07
N HIS A 38 -4.76 -28.24 -4.68
CA HIS A 38 -5.72 -27.15 -4.61
C HIS A 38 -7.17 -27.63 -4.61
N VAL A 39 -8.01 -26.75 -4.08
CA VAL A 39 -9.45 -26.89 -4.02
C VAL A 39 -10.09 -25.84 -4.91
N VAL A 40 -11.10 -26.24 -5.69
CA VAL A 40 -12.03 -25.30 -6.30
C VAL A 40 -13.15 -25.00 -5.31
N THR A 41 -13.41 -23.72 -5.07
CA THR A 41 -14.44 -23.27 -4.12
C THR A 41 -15.82 -23.26 -4.76
N GLY A 42 -16.87 -23.29 -3.92
CA GLY A 42 -18.24 -23.18 -4.43
C GLY A 42 -18.60 -21.82 -5.06
N SER A 43 -17.79 -20.78 -4.86
CA SER A 43 -17.93 -19.48 -5.53
C SER A 43 -17.20 -19.41 -6.88
N GLY A 44 -16.38 -20.41 -7.22
CA GLY A 44 -15.58 -20.45 -8.46
C GLY A 44 -14.12 -20.02 -8.29
N GLY A 45 -13.70 -19.72 -7.06
CA GLY A 45 -12.31 -19.43 -6.71
C GLY A 45 -11.47 -20.68 -6.43
N ARG A 46 -10.26 -20.47 -5.90
CA ARG A 46 -9.30 -21.55 -5.62
C ARG A 46 -8.59 -21.35 -4.29
N HIS A 47 -8.44 -22.43 -3.53
CA HIS A 47 -7.48 -22.49 -2.43
C HIS A 47 -6.26 -23.29 -2.88
N LEU A 48 -5.09 -22.67 -2.96
CA LEU A 48 -3.81 -23.34 -3.20
C LEU A 48 -3.15 -23.63 -1.85
N TYR A 49 -2.77 -24.88 -1.60
CA TYR A 49 -2.22 -25.30 -0.31
C TYR A 49 -0.71 -25.49 -0.43
N TYR A 50 0.06 -24.85 0.45
CA TYR A 50 1.51 -25.01 0.55
C TYR A 50 1.88 -25.47 1.96
N GLN A 51 2.99 -26.20 2.09
CA GLN A 51 3.54 -26.52 3.41
C GLN A 51 4.00 -25.25 4.11
N HIS A 52 3.71 -25.13 5.40
CA HIS A 52 4.13 -23.99 6.19
C HIS A 52 5.67 -23.92 6.28
N PRO A 53 6.30 -22.76 6.03
CA PRO A 53 7.76 -22.65 5.89
C PRO A 53 8.53 -22.66 7.23
N GLY A 54 7.85 -22.87 8.36
CA GLY A 54 8.42 -22.79 9.71
C GLY A 54 8.70 -21.36 10.20
N THR A 55 8.77 -20.37 9.31
CA THR A 55 8.83 -18.95 9.64
C THR A 55 7.42 -18.33 9.71
N PRO A 56 7.18 -17.31 10.56
CA PRO A 56 5.88 -16.64 10.61
C PRO A 56 5.46 -16.08 9.25
N ILE A 57 4.23 -16.41 8.82
CA ILE A 57 3.60 -15.84 7.64
C ILE A 57 2.37 -15.04 8.09
N PRO A 58 2.31 -13.73 7.82
CA PRO A 58 1.13 -12.95 8.18
C PRO A 58 -0.07 -13.34 7.30
N CYS A 59 -1.26 -13.37 7.90
CA CYS A 59 -2.48 -13.38 7.11
C CYS A 59 -2.61 -12.04 6.36
N SER A 60 -3.00 -12.09 5.09
CA SER A 60 -3.23 -10.90 4.28
C SER A 60 -4.57 -10.95 3.56
N GLN A 61 -5.07 -9.78 3.19
CA GLN A 61 -6.31 -9.60 2.43
C GLN A 61 -5.96 -9.09 1.03
N GLY A 62 -6.62 -9.62 0.01
CA GLY A 62 -6.46 -9.29 -1.39
C GLY A 62 -7.08 -7.95 -1.78
N LYS A 63 -6.74 -6.87 -1.06
CA LYS A 63 -7.17 -5.51 -1.39
C LYS A 63 -6.20 -4.88 -2.39
N PRO A 64 -6.66 -3.96 -3.26
CA PRO A 64 -5.78 -3.24 -4.17
C PRO A 64 -4.59 -2.58 -3.44
N GLY A 65 -3.37 -2.85 -3.89
CA GLY A 65 -2.14 -2.31 -3.30
C GLY A 65 -1.65 -3.00 -2.02
N MET A 66 -2.22 -4.16 -1.65
CA MET A 66 -1.84 -4.91 -0.46
C MET A 66 -1.50 -6.37 -0.80
N GLY A 67 -0.65 -6.98 0.04
CA GLY A 67 -0.33 -8.42 -0.02
C GLY A 67 0.14 -8.88 -1.39
N LEU A 68 -0.38 -10.02 -1.83
CA LEU A 68 -0.07 -10.62 -3.14
C LEU A 68 -0.87 -10.02 -4.31
N GLY A 69 -1.72 -9.03 -4.05
CA GLY A 69 -2.53 -8.36 -5.05
C GLY A 69 -4.05 -8.55 -4.90
N PRO A 70 -4.83 -7.91 -5.77
CA PRO A 70 -6.29 -7.88 -5.67
C PRO A 70 -6.89 -9.29 -5.80
N GLY A 71 -7.81 -9.62 -4.90
CA GLY A 71 -8.53 -10.90 -4.88
C GLY A 71 -7.68 -12.10 -4.43
N ILE A 72 -6.50 -11.87 -3.83
CA ILE A 72 -5.65 -12.93 -3.27
C ILE A 72 -5.46 -12.71 -1.76
N ASP A 73 -6.09 -13.58 -0.97
CA ASP A 73 -5.90 -13.66 0.46
C ASP A 73 -4.82 -14.70 0.80
N VAL A 74 -4.02 -14.42 1.84
CA VAL A 74 -3.12 -15.41 2.44
C VAL A 74 -3.70 -15.81 3.79
N LYS A 75 -3.99 -17.11 3.96
CA LYS A 75 -4.45 -17.70 5.22
C LYS A 75 -3.31 -18.52 5.82
N ALA A 76 -2.71 -18.01 6.87
CA ALA A 76 -1.57 -18.61 7.57
C ALA A 76 -1.87 -18.71 9.07
N ASP A 77 -0.93 -18.35 9.95
CA ASP A 77 -1.12 -18.41 11.40
C ASP A 77 -2.35 -17.59 11.84
N GLY A 78 -3.23 -18.21 12.65
CA GLY A 78 -4.48 -17.63 13.11
C GLY A 78 -5.62 -17.61 12.09
N GLY A 79 -5.36 -18.02 10.85
CA GLY A 79 -6.36 -18.13 9.79
C GLY A 79 -7.14 -19.45 9.79
N TYR A 80 -8.15 -19.53 8.93
CA TYR A 80 -8.84 -20.77 8.63
C TYR A 80 -9.39 -20.76 7.21
N VAL A 81 -9.65 -21.97 6.68
CA VAL A 81 -10.33 -22.19 5.39
C VAL A 81 -11.44 -23.23 5.51
N VAL A 82 -12.40 -23.17 4.58
CA VAL A 82 -13.44 -24.18 4.41
C VAL A 82 -12.89 -25.32 3.55
N LEU A 83 -13.13 -26.57 3.97
CA LEU A 83 -12.60 -27.76 3.29
C LEU A 83 -13.67 -28.46 2.45
N PRO A 84 -13.27 -29.20 1.40
CA PRO A 84 -14.12 -30.22 0.82
C PRO A 84 -14.54 -31.27 1.87
N PRO A 85 -15.76 -31.85 1.75
CA PRO A 85 -16.76 -31.65 0.70
C PRO A 85 -17.84 -30.61 1.06
N SER A 86 -17.54 -29.59 1.88
CA SER A 86 -18.51 -28.57 2.32
C SER A 86 -19.26 -27.92 1.15
N VAL A 87 -20.49 -27.49 1.42
CA VAL A 87 -21.37 -26.82 0.44
C VAL A 87 -21.32 -25.31 0.65
N HIS A 88 -21.10 -24.54 -0.41
CA HIS A 88 -21.13 -23.08 -0.33
C HIS A 88 -22.57 -22.58 -0.20
N PRO A 89 -22.91 -21.79 0.84
CA PRO A 89 -24.28 -21.50 1.20
C PRO A 89 -25.05 -20.75 0.11
N ALA A 90 -24.43 -19.77 -0.56
CA ALA A 90 -25.12 -18.94 -1.55
C ALA A 90 -25.23 -19.58 -2.95
N THR A 91 -24.39 -20.57 -3.27
CA THR A 91 -24.33 -21.14 -4.64
C THR A 91 -24.76 -22.60 -4.68
N GLY A 92 -24.88 -23.27 -3.53
CA GLY A 92 -25.14 -24.71 -3.43
C GLY A 92 -24.01 -25.60 -3.96
N ARG A 93 -22.93 -25.02 -4.49
CA ARG A 93 -21.81 -25.77 -5.07
C ARG A 93 -20.85 -26.23 -3.99
N ARG A 94 -20.33 -27.46 -4.13
CA ARG A 94 -19.35 -28.03 -3.20
C ARG A 94 -17.95 -27.50 -3.45
N TYR A 95 -17.20 -27.34 -2.36
CA TYR A 95 -15.74 -27.30 -2.38
C TYR A 95 -15.23 -28.68 -2.81
N ARG A 96 -14.29 -28.73 -3.76
CA ARG A 96 -13.76 -30.00 -4.30
C ARG A 96 -12.26 -29.94 -4.47
N TRP A 97 -11.57 -30.98 -4.00
CA TRP A 97 -10.17 -31.22 -4.35
C TRP A 97 -10.05 -31.48 -5.85
N ILE A 98 -9.02 -30.90 -6.46
CA ILE A 98 -8.61 -31.28 -7.81
C ILE A 98 -7.53 -32.37 -7.68
N PRO A 99 -7.78 -33.58 -8.22
CA PRO A 99 -6.84 -34.69 -8.10
C PRO A 99 -5.56 -34.44 -8.88
N GLY A 100 -4.50 -35.16 -8.53
CA GLY A 100 -3.25 -35.21 -9.30
C GLY A 100 -2.16 -34.24 -8.86
N ARG A 101 -2.29 -33.61 -7.67
CA ARG A 101 -1.22 -32.78 -7.08
C ARG A 101 -1.08 -33.03 -5.59
N GLN A 102 0.17 -33.04 -5.12
CA GLN A 102 0.49 -33.08 -3.69
C GLN A 102 0.68 -31.65 -3.16
N VAL A 103 0.70 -31.52 -1.84
CA VAL A 103 0.99 -30.24 -1.20
C VAL A 103 2.49 -29.98 -1.32
N GLU A 104 2.84 -28.96 -2.10
CA GLU A 104 4.23 -28.53 -2.30
C GLU A 104 4.73 -27.65 -1.17
N GLU A 105 6.06 -27.59 -1.01
CA GLU A 105 6.70 -26.61 -0.14
C GLU A 105 6.37 -25.18 -0.57
N MET A 106 6.20 -24.28 0.41
CA MET A 106 6.03 -22.86 0.11
C MET A 106 7.36 -22.29 -0.43
N PRO A 107 7.40 -21.76 -1.66
CA PRO A 107 8.65 -21.30 -2.24
C PRO A 107 9.23 -20.10 -1.50
N PRO A 108 10.56 -19.96 -1.39
CA PRO A 108 11.19 -18.80 -0.74
C PRO A 108 10.72 -17.45 -1.30
N ALA A 109 10.51 -17.38 -2.63
CA ALA A 109 10.02 -16.15 -3.26
C ALA A 109 8.59 -15.80 -2.84
N LEU A 110 7.72 -16.81 -2.63
CA LEU A 110 6.37 -16.60 -2.11
C LEU A 110 6.40 -16.20 -0.63
N VAL A 111 7.28 -16.83 0.17
CA VAL A 111 7.52 -16.44 1.57
C VAL A 111 7.87 -14.96 1.65
N GLN A 112 8.84 -14.52 0.84
CA GLN A 112 9.28 -13.12 0.79
C GLN A 112 8.15 -12.18 0.34
N ALA A 113 7.38 -12.56 -0.68
CA ALA A 113 6.26 -11.75 -1.17
C ALA A 113 5.12 -11.60 -0.14
N CYS A 114 5.00 -12.52 0.81
CA CYS A 114 4.03 -12.43 1.91
C CYS A 114 4.54 -11.56 3.08
N GLN A 115 5.84 -11.27 3.18
CA GLN A 115 6.36 -10.43 4.24
C GLN A 115 5.95 -8.96 4.02
N PRO A 116 5.64 -8.21 5.09
CA PRO A 116 5.45 -6.77 4.96
C PRO A 116 6.73 -6.17 4.36
N ALA A 117 6.55 -5.26 3.40
CA ALA A 117 7.68 -4.48 2.90
C ALA A 117 8.36 -3.84 4.11
N VAL A 118 9.67 -4.08 4.26
CA VAL A 118 10.47 -3.39 5.28
C VAL A 118 10.22 -1.90 5.05
N PRO A 119 9.64 -1.17 6.03
CA PRO A 119 9.43 0.26 5.85
C PRO A 119 10.79 0.86 5.49
N ALA A 120 10.84 1.60 4.39
CA ALA A 120 12.04 2.34 4.04
C ALA A 120 12.51 3.10 5.30
N PRO A 121 13.81 3.09 5.62
CA PRO A 121 14.31 3.83 6.78
C PRO A 121 13.75 5.25 6.70
N PRO A 122 13.32 5.86 7.83
CA PRO A 122 12.84 7.22 7.81
C PRO A 122 13.87 8.08 7.06
N PRO A 123 13.44 8.99 6.17
CA PRO A 123 14.40 9.84 5.48
C PRO A 123 15.29 10.47 6.55
N THR A 124 16.61 10.35 6.37
CA THR A 124 17.61 11.02 7.19
C THR A 124 17.13 12.45 7.45
N PRO A 125 17.17 12.97 8.70
CA PRO A 125 16.70 14.33 8.97
C PRO A 125 17.29 15.26 7.92
N ALA A 126 16.41 15.86 7.10
CA ALA A 126 16.86 16.77 6.05
C ALA A 126 17.72 17.85 6.72
N ALA A 127 18.80 18.24 6.04
CA ALA A 127 19.56 19.42 6.41
C ALA A 127 18.59 20.60 6.62
N PRO A 128 18.92 21.58 7.49
CA PRO A 128 18.04 22.72 7.72
C PRO A 128 17.64 23.35 6.37
N ILE A 129 16.33 23.45 6.15
CA ILE A 129 15.75 24.02 4.93
C ILE A 129 16.38 25.39 4.70
N SER A 130 17.13 25.52 3.61
CA SER A 130 17.86 26.74 3.30
C SER A 130 17.03 27.58 2.32
N THR A 131 16.54 28.73 2.78
CA THR A 131 15.90 29.73 1.91
C THR A 131 16.92 30.76 1.43
N ARG A 132 16.77 31.23 0.20
CA ARG A 132 17.65 32.24 -0.42
C ARG A 132 16.90 33.54 -0.64
N GLU A 133 17.51 34.67 -0.30
CA GLU A 133 16.99 35.99 -0.69
C GLU A 133 17.06 36.11 -2.22
N VAL A 134 15.91 36.39 -2.84
CA VAL A 134 15.81 36.61 -4.28
C VAL A 134 15.02 37.90 -4.50
N GLY A 135 15.41 38.69 -5.50
CA GLY A 135 14.77 39.98 -5.80
C GLY A 135 13.24 39.85 -5.86
N GLY A 136 12.55 40.48 -4.91
CA GLY A 136 11.08 40.44 -4.80
C GLY A 136 10.54 39.71 -3.56
N ILE A 137 11.35 38.93 -2.82
CA ILE A 137 10.96 38.30 -1.55
C ILE A 137 11.99 38.64 -0.47
N SER A 138 11.71 39.66 0.34
CA SER A 138 12.68 40.14 1.35
C SER A 138 12.87 39.20 2.55
N HIS A 139 11.94 38.27 2.79
CA HIS A 139 11.99 37.32 3.93
C HIS A 139 11.39 35.96 3.56
N PRO A 140 12.08 35.16 2.72
CA PRO A 140 11.57 33.88 2.24
C PRO A 140 11.40 32.86 3.36
N ASP A 141 12.26 32.89 4.38
CA ASP A 141 12.15 32.08 5.60
C ASP A 141 10.82 32.30 6.33
N ARG A 142 10.44 33.57 6.55
CA ARG A 142 9.18 33.94 7.23
C ARG A 142 7.96 33.60 6.39
N LEU A 143 8.07 33.77 5.07
CA LEU A 143 6.99 33.42 4.14
C LEU A 143 6.74 31.90 4.15
N LEU A 144 7.80 31.10 4.11
CA LEU A 144 7.69 29.64 4.25
C LEU A 144 7.07 29.27 5.61
N ALA A 145 7.59 29.84 6.70
CA ALA A 145 7.08 29.57 8.04
C ALA A 145 5.58 29.89 8.16
N ALA A 146 5.12 31.01 7.59
CA ALA A 146 3.70 31.38 7.57
C ALA A 146 2.83 30.37 6.81
N HIS A 147 3.30 29.86 5.66
CA HIS A 147 2.59 28.81 4.93
C HIS A 147 2.49 27.49 5.71
N LEU A 148 3.60 27.05 6.31
CA LEU A 148 3.63 25.81 7.09
C LEU A 148 2.75 25.91 8.35
N ASP A 149 2.80 27.05 9.02
CA ASP A 149 2.04 27.30 10.24
C ASP A 149 0.52 27.37 9.95
N ALA A 150 0.13 27.95 8.81
CA ALA A 150 -1.26 27.92 8.36
C ALA A 150 -1.79 26.48 8.15
N ILE A 151 -0.96 25.58 7.62
CA ILE A 151 -1.33 24.16 7.47
C ILE A 151 -1.52 23.50 8.84
N THR A 152 -0.58 23.69 9.76
CA THR A 152 -0.61 23.04 11.08
C THR A 152 -1.75 23.55 11.95
N ARG A 153 -2.16 24.81 11.80
CA ARG A 153 -3.26 25.42 12.58
C ARG A 153 -4.63 25.30 11.91
N ALA A 154 -4.73 24.65 10.75
CA ALA A 154 -5.98 24.55 10.00
C ALA A 154 -7.05 23.73 10.76
N PRO A 155 -8.25 24.27 11.00
CA PRO A 155 -9.36 23.52 11.58
C PRO A 155 -9.76 22.29 10.76
N GLU A 156 -10.31 21.28 11.43
CA GLU A 156 -10.90 20.12 10.74
C GLU A 156 -11.96 20.58 9.72
N GLY A 157 -11.95 19.97 8.53
CA GLY A 157 -12.79 20.38 7.40
C GLY A 157 -12.13 21.36 6.42
N THR A 158 -11.14 22.17 6.85
CA THR A 158 -10.42 23.10 5.94
C THR A 158 -8.98 22.70 5.65
N ARG A 159 -8.42 21.75 6.42
CA ARG A 159 -7.04 21.23 6.33
C ARG A 159 -6.53 21.02 4.89
N ARG A 160 -7.28 20.31 4.06
CA ARG A 160 -6.89 20.02 2.66
C ARG A 160 -6.86 21.28 1.79
N THR A 161 -7.86 22.15 1.91
CA THR A 161 -7.93 23.41 1.15
C THR A 161 -6.81 24.35 1.56
N THR A 162 -6.49 24.43 2.85
CA THR A 162 -5.36 25.20 3.37
C THR A 162 -4.02 24.66 2.85
N LEU A 163 -3.83 23.34 2.85
CA LEU A 163 -2.63 22.71 2.29
C LEU A 163 -2.47 23.00 0.80
N TYR A 164 -3.55 22.94 0.02
CA TYR A 164 -3.52 23.32 -1.39
C TYR A 164 -3.12 24.80 -1.58
N GLY A 165 -3.72 25.71 -0.81
CA GLY A 165 -3.38 27.14 -0.87
C GLY A 165 -1.92 27.43 -0.49
N ALA A 166 -1.44 26.79 0.58
CA ALA A 166 -0.04 26.87 1.00
C ALA A 166 0.92 26.26 -0.04
N ALA A 167 0.56 25.13 -0.66
CA ALA A 167 1.36 24.51 -1.71
C ALA A 167 1.53 25.44 -2.92
N ARG A 168 0.49 26.20 -3.32
CA ARG A 168 0.62 27.22 -4.37
C ARG A 168 1.56 28.36 -3.97
N GLY A 169 1.46 28.84 -2.73
CA GLY A 169 2.33 29.89 -2.22
C GLY A 169 3.79 29.46 -2.22
N VAL A 170 4.07 28.26 -1.71
CA VAL A 170 5.42 27.68 -1.69
C VAL A 170 5.91 27.36 -3.12
N ALA A 171 5.05 26.92 -4.03
CA ALA A 171 5.42 26.70 -5.43
C ALA A 171 5.92 28.00 -6.11
N ARG A 172 5.34 29.16 -5.78
CA ARG A 172 5.86 30.45 -6.25
C ARG A 172 7.24 30.77 -5.69
N MET A 173 7.52 30.35 -4.45
CA MET A 173 8.86 30.49 -3.88
C MET A 173 9.87 29.62 -4.61
N VAL A 174 9.50 28.40 -4.99
CA VAL A 174 10.33 27.51 -5.84
C VAL A 174 10.56 28.14 -7.22
N ALA A 175 9.51 28.65 -7.86
CA ALA A 175 9.62 29.32 -9.16
C ALA A 175 10.51 30.58 -9.10
N ALA A 176 10.57 31.25 -7.95
CA ALA A 176 11.46 32.35 -7.68
C ALA A 176 12.86 31.92 -7.20
N ASP A 177 13.17 30.61 -7.19
CA ASP A 177 14.44 30.04 -6.71
C ASP A 177 14.78 30.38 -5.24
N ALA A 178 13.77 30.74 -4.44
CA ALA A 178 13.91 31.09 -3.03
C ALA A 178 13.99 29.87 -2.11
N ILE A 179 13.58 28.69 -2.60
CA ILE A 179 13.69 27.39 -1.92
C ILE A 179 13.80 26.28 -2.97
N ASP A 180 14.58 25.24 -2.66
CA ASP A 180 14.64 24.04 -3.50
C ASP A 180 13.29 23.31 -3.55
N GLN A 181 12.97 22.73 -4.70
CA GLN A 181 11.70 22.05 -4.90
C GLN A 181 11.51 20.82 -3.99
N ALA A 182 12.56 20.03 -3.77
CA ALA A 182 12.49 18.86 -2.91
C ALA A 182 12.29 19.28 -1.44
N ASP A 183 12.99 20.32 -1.00
CA ASP A 183 12.82 20.89 0.35
C ASP A 183 11.40 21.43 0.57
N ALA A 184 10.84 22.12 -0.43
CA ALA A 184 9.47 22.60 -0.41
C ALA A 184 8.45 21.47 -0.27
N ILE A 185 8.58 20.41 -1.06
CA ILE A 185 7.68 19.24 -1.01
C ILE A 185 7.80 18.51 0.34
N ASN A 186 9.02 18.34 0.85
CA ASN A 186 9.28 17.73 2.15
C ASN A 186 8.67 18.54 3.30
N ALA A 187 8.79 19.87 3.27
CA ALA A 187 8.24 20.77 4.26
C ALA A 187 6.70 20.71 4.29
N LEU A 188 6.05 20.80 3.12
CA LEU A 188 4.60 20.70 2.99
C LEU A 188 4.07 19.33 3.42
N THR A 189 4.78 18.27 3.07
CA THR A 189 4.41 16.90 3.46
C THR A 189 4.48 16.73 4.98
N THR A 190 5.53 17.25 5.60
CA THR A 190 5.71 17.21 7.06
C THR A 190 4.62 18.02 7.77
N ALA A 191 4.29 19.21 7.28
CA ALA A 191 3.22 20.02 7.85
C ALA A 191 1.84 19.36 7.69
N GLY A 192 1.56 18.75 6.53
CA GLY A 192 0.33 17.99 6.28
C GLY A 192 0.17 16.80 7.23
N ARG A 193 1.25 16.07 7.51
CA ARG A 193 1.26 14.97 8.49
C ARG A 193 1.01 15.44 9.91
N LYS A 194 1.64 16.56 10.32
CA LYS A 194 1.39 17.19 11.63
C LYS A 194 -0.07 17.65 11.78
N ALA A 195 -0.71 18.03 10.68
CA ALA A 195 -2.14 18.34 10.63
C ALA A 195 -3.03 17.09 10.47
N GLU A 196 -2.50 15.88 10.67
CA GLU A 196 -3.20 14.59 10.59
C GLU A 196 -3.94 14.35 9.26
N GLN A 197 -3.42 14.89 8.16
CA GLN A 197 -3.98 14.64 6.84
C GLN A 197 -3.52 13.28 6.30
N THR A 198 -4.36 12.64 5.46
CA THR A 198 -4.00 11.37 4.84
C THR A 198 -2.89 11.57 3.81
N GLU A 199 -2.01 10.57 3.64
CA GLU A 199 -0.96 10.57 2.61
C GLU A 199 -1.50 10.86 1.21
N ARG A 200 -2.69 10.34 0.90
CA ARG A 200 -3.37 10.56 -0.38
C ARG A 200 -3.73 12.03 -0.58
N ASP A 201 -4.32 12.65 0.44
CA ASP A 201 -4.75 14.06 0.37
C ASP A 201 -3.56 15.02 0.34
N ILE A 202 -2.50 14.71 1.10
CA ILE A 202 -1.26 15.49 1.10
C ILE A 202 -0.65 15.52 -0.31
N ARG A 203 -0.43 14.34 -0.91
CA ARG A 203 0.15 14.25 -2.26
C ARG A 203 -0.72 14.92 -3.32
N ALA A 204 -2.03 14.74 -3.24
CA ALA A 204 -2.95 15.38 -4.17
C ALA A 204 -2.90 16.91 -4.07
N ALA A 205 -2.97 17.47 -2.86
CA ALA A 205 -2.95 18.91 -2.65
C ALA A 205 -1.62 19.56 -3.08
N ILE A 206 -0.48 18.94 -2.78
CA ILE A 206 0.84 19.43 -3.21
C ILE A 206 0.95 19.40 -4.73
N ARG A 207 0.67 18.25 -5.36
CA ARG A 207 0.73 18.12 -6.83
C ARG A 207 -0.16 19.12 -7.53
N ASP A 208 -1.42 19.22 -7.11
CA ASP A 208 -2.40 20.10 -7.75
C ASP A 208 -2.03 21.57 -7.53
N GLY A 209 -1.47 21.92 -6.37
CA GLY A 209 -0.98 23.27 -6.07
C GLY A 209 0.24 23.68 -6.89
N PHE A 210 1.24 22.80 -7.01
CA PHE A 210 2.45 23.07 -7.81
C PHE A 210 2.12 23.16 -9.30
N ARG A 211 1.25 22.27 -9.80
CA ARG A 211 0.79 22.31 -11.19
C ARG A 211 0.08 23.63 -11.53
N ALA A 212 -0.69 24.18 -10.59
CA ALA A 212 -1.37 25.47 -10.78
C ALA A 212 -0.40 26.64 -10.95
N GLU A 213 0.85 26.50 -10.52
CA GLU A 213 1.92 27.50 -10.68
C GLU A 213 2.96 27.06 -11.73
N GLY A 214 2.64 26.05 -12.56
CA GLY A 214 3.49 25.62 -13.68
C GLY A 214 4.63 24.66 -13.32
N LEU A 215 4.69 24.15 -12.09
CA LEU A 215 5.74 23.24 -11.62
C LEU A 215 5.26 21.78 -11.60
N THR A 216 6.15 20.84 -11.89
CA THR A 216 5.90 19.41 -11.77
C THR A 216 6.34 18.90 -10.41
N ALA A 217 5.39 18.57 -9.51
CA ALA A 217 5.65 18.00 -8.18
C ALA A 217 5.09 16.59 -8.01
#